data_AF-A0AAV2QAV0-F1
#
_entry.id   AF-A0AAV2QAV0-F1
#
_cell.length_a   1.000
_cell.length_b   1.000
_cell.length_c   1.000
_cell.angle_alpha   90.00
_cell.angle_beta   90.00
_cell.angle_gamma   90.00
#
_symmetry.space_group_name_H-M   'P 1'
#
loop_
_entity.id
_entity.type
_entity.pdbx_description
1 polymer ?
#
loop_
_entity_poly.entity_id
_entity_poly.type
_entity_poly.pdbx_seq_one_letter_code
_entity_poly.pdbx_strand_id
1 'polypeptide(L)'
;IFIIEMAGNATFNKGALMNAGFLEAWRRGTADCFVFHDVDLLPEDDRNMYSCPPQPRHLSVGVDTLGYKLPYFLLVGGVLSVQGQHFFLLNGYSNMYWGWGGEDDDMGYRIKQSGLSITRPPNSLARYSMIRHRKRKPLNWKIRGKLLRTSGRRYRLDGLNTLRYHLISTHQKPLFTHLMLDVGSPPENLMKLDKQAT
;
A
#
# COMPACT_ATOMS: atom_id res chain seq x y z
N ILE A 1 -0.65 0.38 -16.67
CA ILE A 1 -0.19 1.17 -15.49
C ILE A 1 -1.30 2.10 -15.07
N PHE A 2 -1.66 2.11 -13.79
CA PHE A 2 -2.62 3.06 -13.21
C PHE A 2 -1.88 3.98 -12.25
N ILE A 3 -1.96 5.29 -12.48
CA ILE A 3 -1.52 6.30 -11.51
C ILE A 3 -2.75 6.74 -10.74
N ILE A 4 -2.75 6.47 -9.44
CA ILE A 4 -3.85 6.81 -8.54
C ILE A 4 -3.50 8.09 -7.80
N GLU A 5 -4.16 9.18 -8.17
CA GLU A 5 -3.96 10.48 -7.54
C GLU A 5 -5.07 10.75 -6.53
N MET A 6 -4.70 11.21 -5.34
CA MET A 6 -5.65 11.67 -4.34
C MET A 6 -6.05 13.12 -4.62
N ALA A 7 -7.36 13.35 -4.71
CA ALA A 7 -7.91 14.68 -4.87
C ALA A 7 -7.85 15.50 -3.58
N GLY A 8 -7.72 16.83 -3.74
CA GLY A 8 -7.75 17.79 -2.64
C GLY A 8 -6.46 17.86 -1.83
N ASN A 9 -6.52 18.58 -0.70
CA ASN A 9 -5.36 18.90 0.15
C ASN A 9 -5.41 18.19 1.51
N ALA A 10 -6.25 17.16 1.66
CA ALA A 10 -6.33 16.38 2.89
C ALA A 10 -5.05 15.56 3.11
N THR A 11 -4.88 15.04 4.33
CA THR A 11 -3.77 14.14 4.65
C THR A 11 -3.79 12.93 3.71
N PHE A 12 -2.63 12.58 3.13
CA PHE A 12 -2.53 11.47 2.20
C PHE A 12 -2.89 10.12 2.86
N ASN A 13 -3.66 9.28 2.15
CA ASN A 13 -4.03 7.94 2.60
C ASN A 13 -3.68 6.89 1.56
N LYS A 14 -2.48 6.31 1.68
CA LYS A 14 -1.96 5.29 0.75
C LYS A 14 -2.88 4.07 0.69
N GLY A 15 -3.30 3.54 1.83
CA GLY A 15 -4.13 2.34 1.90
C GLY A 15 -5.47 2.47 1.17
N ALA A 16 -6.16 3.60 1.38
CA ALA A 16 -7.43 3.88 0.70
C ALA A 16 -7.25 4.02 -0.82
N LEU A 17 -6.18 4.68 -1.27
CA LEU A 17 -5.89 4.82 -2.71
C LEU A 17 -5.53 3.47 -3.36
N MET A 18 -4.74 2.64 -2.68
CA MET A 18 -4.43 1.30 -3.18
C MET A 18 -5.69 0.43 -3.30
N ASN A 19 -6.59 0.51 -2.32
CA ASN A 19 -7.87 -0.17 -2.37
C ASN A 19 -8.76 0.33 -3.51
N ALA A 20 -8.89 1.65 -3.66
CA ALA A 20 -9.72 2.24 -4.69
C ALA A 20 -9.15 1.96 -6.10
N GLY A 21 -7.84 2.12 -6.28
CA GLY A 21 -7.14 1.75 -7.52
C GLY A 21 -7.28 0.28 -7.87
N PHE A 22 -7.23 -0.61 -6.88
CA PHE A 22 -7.53 -2.03 -7.07
C PHE A 22 -8.95 -2.24 -7.60
N LEU A 23 -9.98 -1.64 -6.98
CA LEU A 23 -11.36 -1.81 -7.43
C LEU A 23 -11.59 -1.26 -8.84
N GLU A 24 -11.00 -0.11 -9.15
CA GLU A 24 -11.07 0.47 -10.50
C GLU A 24 -10.39 -0.44 -11.53
N ALA A 25 -9.22 -1.00 -11.22
CA ALA A 25 -8.53 -1.92 -12.13
C ALA A 25 -9.26 -3.27 -12.25
N TRP A 26 -9.76 -3.81 -11.13
CA TRP A 26 -10.48 -5.09 -11.06
C TRP A 26 -11.76 -5.07 -11.89
N ARG A 27 -12.57 -4.00 -11.78
CA ARG A 27 -13.83 -3.86 -12.54
C ARG A 27 -13.64 -3.85 -14.06
N ARG A 28 -12.44 -3.52 -14.54
CA ARG A 28 -12.13 -3.59 -15.98
C ARG A 28 -11.94 -5.02 -16.47
N GLY A 29 -11.77 -5.99 -15.57
CA GLY A 29 -11.82 -7.43 -15.86
C GLY A 29 -10.62 -8.00 -16.63
N THR A 30 -9.52 -7.25 -16.74
CA THR A 30 -8.36 -7.64 -17.57
C THR A 30 -7.16 -8.15 -16.80
N ALA A 31 -7.21 -8.20 -15.46
CA ALA A 31 -6.05 -8.49 -14.63
C ALA A 31 -6.37 -9.35 -13.41
N ASP A 32 -5.60 -10.41 -13.23
CA ASP A 32 -5.63 -11.27 -12.05
C ASP A 32 -4.49 -10.96 -11.06
N CYS A 33 -3.49 -10.19 -11.50
CA CYS A 33 -2.31 -9.81 -10.75
C CYS A 33 -2.23 -8.30 -10.56
N PHE A 34 -2.00 -7.88 -9.32
CA PHE A 34 -1.93 -6.48 -8.93
C PHE A 34 -0.59 -6.21 -8.26
N VAL A 35 0.15 -5.22 -8.78
CA VAL A 35 1.40 -4.76 -8.20
C VAL A 35 1.17 -3.37 -7.63
N PHE A 36 1.22 -3.26 -6.31
CA PHE A 36 1.17 -2.00 -5.58
C PHE A 36 2.58 -1.47 -5.46
N HIS A 37 2.80 -0.23 -5.89
CA HIS A 37 4.13 0.28 -6.17
C HIS A 37 4.27 1.74 -5.76
N ASP A 38 5.19 2.02 -4.85
CA ASP A 38 5.57 3.40 -4.52
C ASP A 38 6.33 4.03 -5.70
N VAL A 39 5.91 5.24 -6.11
CA VAL A 39 6.39 5.90 -7.35
C VAL A 39 7.89 6.26 -7.33
N ASP A 40 8.48 6.26 -6.15
CA ASP A 40 9.87 6.65 -5.90
C ASP A 40 10.83 5.47 -5.83
N LEU A 41 10.37 4.23 -6.07
CA LEU A 41 11.25 3.06 -6.12
C LEU A 41 11.49 2.64 -7.57
N LEU A 42 12.73 2.35 -7.93
CA LEU A 42 13.09 1.84 -9.26
C LEU A 42 13.85 0.52 -9.10
N PRO A 43 13.40 -0.57 -9.74
CA PRO A 43 14.13 -1.84 -9.69
C PRO A 43 15.48 -1.70 -10.38
N GLU A 44 16.53 -2.27 -9.79
CA GLU A 44 17.89 -2.24 -10.35
C GLU A 44 18.20 -3.45 -11.25
N ASP A 45 17.32 -4.45 -11.26
CA ASP A 45 17.50 -5.71 -11.98
C ASP A 45 16.17 -6.14 -12.60
N ASP A 46 16.15 -6.33 -13.93
CA ASP A 46 14.96 -6.69 -14.70
C ASP A 46 14.52 -8.15 -14.50
N ARG A 47 15.38 -8.98 -13.90
CA ARG A 47 15.03 -10.35 -13.49
C ARG A 47 14.14 -10.37 -12.24
N ASN A 48 13.96 -9.23 -11.57
CA ASN A 48 12.96 -9.08 -10.51
C ASN A 48 11.55 -8.95 -11.11
N MET A 49 10.98 -10.07 -11.55
CA MET A 49 9.75 -10.07 -12.34
C MET A 49 8.53 -9.52 -11.57
N TYR A 50 7.81 -8.60 -12.22
CA TYR A 50 6.57 -8.00 -11.75
C TYR A 50 5.38 -8.91 -12.05
N SER A 51 5.37 -10.07 -11.39
CA SER A 51 4.32 -11.09 -11.51
C SER A 51 3.78 -11.48 -10.13
N CYS A 52 2.66 -12.19 -10.12
CA CYS A 52 2.04 -12.71 -8.90
C CYS A 52 2.24 -14.23 -8.82
N PRO A 53 3.16 -14.73 -8.00
CA PRO A 53 3.24 -16.16 -7.72
C PRO A 53 2.04 -16.62 -6.86
N PRO A 54 1.93 -17.92 -6.51
CA PRO A 54 0.84 -18.44 -5.67
C PRO A 54 0.68 -17.82 -4.27
N GLN A 55 1.62 -16.99 -3.83
CA GLN A 55 1.61 -16.33 -2.53
C GLN A 55 1.97 -14.85 -2.75
N PRO A 56 1.49 -13.90 -1.92
CA PRO A 56 1.92 -12.51 -2.03
C PRO A 56 3.45 -12.37 -2.09
N ARG A 57 3.97 -11.53 -2.98
CA ARG A 57 5.41 -11.35 -3.16
C ARG A 57 5.81 -9.91 -2.89
N HIS A 58 6.70 -9.74 -1.92
CA HIS A 58 7.35 -8.46 -1.68
C HIS A 58 8.57 -8.34 -2.58
N LEU A 59 8.56 -7.35 -3.47
CA LEU A 59 9.55 -7.18 -4.53
C LEU A 59 10.71 -6.28 -4.09
N SER A 60 10.46 -5.25 -3.28
CA SER A 60 11.46 -4.27 -2.81
C SER A 60 12.20 -4.71 -1.55
N VAL A 61 12.91 -5.84 -1.62
CA VAL A 61 13.60 -6.45 -0.46
C VAL A 61 14.81 -5.64 -0.02
N GLY A 62 15.61 -5.16 -0.96
CA GLY A 62 16.80 -4.36 -0.70
C GLY A 62 16.66 -2.96 -1.29
N VAL A 63 16.40 -1.96 -0.45
CA VAL A 63 16.37 -0.55 -0.88
C VAL A 63 17.69 0.12 -0.52
N ASP A 64 18.26 0.90 -1.44
CA ASP A 64 19.54 1.60 -1.29
C ASP A 64 19.63 2.45 -0.01
N THR A 65 18.58 3.23 0.29
CA THR A 65 18.47 4.09 1.49
C THR A 65 18.37 3.31 2.80
N LEU A 66 18.12 2.00 2.73
CA LEU A 66 18.09 1.06 3.86
C LEU A 66 19.32 0.14 3.83
N GLY A 67 20.33 0.46 3.02
CA GLY A 67 21.57 -0.32 2.90
C GLY A 67 21.36 -1.67 2.24
N TYR A 68 20.37 -1.81 1.36
CA TYR A 68 19.98 -3.05 0.69
C TYR A 68 19.66 -4.20 1.66
N LYS A 69 19.14 -3.86 2.86
CA LYS A 69 18.73 -4.82 3.88
C LYS A 69 17.25 -4.67 4.16
N LEU A 70 16.57 -5.81 4.29
CA LEU A 70 15.20 -5.85 4.75
C LEU A 70 15.15 -5.48 6.26
N PRO A 71 14.48 -4.40 6.67
CA PRO A 71 14.46 -3.97 8.07
C PRO A 71 13.86 -5.00 9.04
N TYR A 72 12.79 -5.70 8.63
CA TYR A 72 12.14 -6.75 9.41
C TYR A 72 11.26 -7.64 8.52
N PHE A 73 11.00 -8.87 9.00
CA PHE A 73 10.39 -9.94 8.19
C PHE A 73 8.97 -9.66 7.70
N LEU A 74 8.16 -8.90 8.44
CA LEU A 74 6.78 -8.59 8.05
C LEU A 74 6.64 -7.37 7.14
N LEU A 75 7.73 -6.67 6.82
CA LEU A 75 7.68 -5.51 5.93
C LEU A 75 7.26 -5.93 4.52
N VAL A 76 6.24 -5.27 4.01
CA VAL A 76 5.77 -5.40 2.62
C VAL A 76 5.60 -4.04 1.92
N GLY A 77 6.23 -2.99 2.47
CA GLY A 77 6.19 -1.64 1.91
C GLY A 77 7.07 -1.46 0.69
N GLY A 78 6.88 -0.36 -0.04
CA GLY A 78 7.52 -0.16 -1.33
C GLY A 78 6.75 -0.84 -2.46
N VAL A 79 7.08 -2.10 -2.75
CA VAL A 79 6.52 -2.84 -3.88
C VAL A 79 6.04 -4.24 -3.46
N LEU A 80 4.74 -4.48 -3.61
CA LEU A 80 4.06 -5.72 -3.25
C LEU A 80 3.19 -6.21 -4.41
N SER A 81 3.38 -7.45 -4.85
CA SER A 81 2.49 -8.12 -5.80
C SER A 81 1.55 -9.09 -5.12
N VAL A 82 0.27 -9.03 -5.48
CA VAL A 82 -0.82 -9.79 -4.89
C VAL A 82 -1.80 -10.21 -5.98
N GLN A 83 -2.21 -11.48 -5.96
CA GLN A 83 -3.31 -11.93 -6.82
C GLN A 83 -4.63 -11.28 -6.37
N GLY A 84 -5.52 -10.96 -7.30
CA GLY A 84 -6.79 -10.29 -6.96
C GLY A 84 -7.62 -11.04 -5.93
N GLN A 85 -7.70 -12.37 -6.05
CA GLN A 85 -8.37 -13.22 -5.05
C GLN A 85 -7.76 -13.12 -3.64
N HIS A 86 -6.43 -13.05 -3.52
CA HIS A 86 -5.77 -12.83 -2.24
C HIS A 86 -6.05 -11.43 -1.72
N PHE A 87 -6.09 -10.42 -2.58
CA PHE A 87 -6.39 -9.07 -2.16
C PHE A 87 -7.82 -8.94 -1.58
N PHE A 88 -8.80 -9.65 -2.16
CA PHE A 88 -10.13 -9.79 -1.56
C PHE A 88 -10.11 -10.53 -0.22
N LEU A 89 -9.38 -11.67 -0.12
CA LEU A 89 -9.24 -12.42 1.13
C LEU A 89 -8.64 -11.56 2.27
N LEU A 90 -7.74 -10.65 1.93
CA LEU A 90 -7.11 -9.72 2.87
C LEU A 90 -8.03 -8.56 3.26
N ASN A 91 -9.18 -8.43 2.61
CA ASN A 91 -10.02 -7.23 2.62
C ASN A 91 -9.21 -5.98 2.24
N GLY A 92 -8.24 -6.11 1.34
CA GLY A 92 -7.32 -5.03 0.94
C GLY A 92 -6.50 -4.41 2.07
N TYR A 93 -5.97 -3.22 1.82
CA TYR A 93 -5.27 -2.38 2.81
C TYR A 93 -6.24 -1.79 3.84
N SER A 94 -5.70 -1.32 4.95
CA SER A 94 -6.44 -0.54 5.95
C SER A 94 -6.74 0.88 5.45
N ASN A 95 -7.98 1.36 5.58
CA ASN A 95 -8.35 2.74 5.22
C ASN A 95 -8.06 3.74 6.35
N MET A 96 -7.61 3.27 7.52
CA MET A 96 -7.47 4.10 8.71
C MET A 96 -6.12 4.82 8.84
N TYR A 97 -5.15 4.55 7.95
CA TYR A 97 -3.83 5.18 8.00
C TYR A 97 -3.83 6.49 7.19
N TRP A 98 -4.19 7.57 7.88
CA TRP A 98 -4.09 8.93 7.35
C TRP A 98 -2.74 9.53 7.73
N GLY A 99 -1.81 9.59 6.79
CA GLY A 99 -0.42 10.01 7.00
C GLY A 99 0.58 8.91 6.70
N TRP A 100 1.86 9.16 6.97
CA TRP A 100 2.92 8.22 6.62
C TRP A 100 3.14 7.16 7.72
N GLY A 101 3.06 5.89 7.35
CA GLY A 101 3.60 4.76 8.11
C GLY A 101 2.57 3.88 8.83
N GLY A 102 2.82 2.57 8.75
CA GLY A 102 2.09 1.51 9.44
C GLY A 102 1.04 0.79 8.59
N GLU A 103 0.64 1.35 7.45
CA GLU A 103 -0.28 0.72 6.50
C GLU A 103 0.32 -0.52 5.84
N ASP A 104 1.60 -0.46 5.48
CA ASP A 104 2.33 -1.59 4.90
C ASP A 104 2.57 -2.68 5.95
N ASP A 105 2.83 -2.29 7.20
CA ASP A 105 2.96 -3.24 8.32
C ASP A 105 1.63 -3.94 8.60
N ASP A 106 0.52 -3.20 8.58
CA ASP A 106 -0.82 -3.75 8.72
C ASP A 106 -1.12 -4.78 7.62
N MET A 107 -0.76 -4.48 6.37
CA MET A 107 -0.87 -5.43 5.27
C MET A 107 -0.03 -6.70 5.51
N GLY A 108 1.20 -6.56 6.02
CA GLY A 108 2.03 -7.71 6.41
C GLY A 108 1.36 -8.58 7.48
N TYR A 109 0.69 -7.96 8.47
CA TYR A 109 -0.09 -8.70 9.46
C TYR A 109 -1.31 -9.40 8.86
N ARG A 110 -2.06 -8.73 7.97
CA ARG A 110 -3.22 -9.31 7.27
C ARG A 110 -2.82 -10.56 6.48
N ILE A 111 -1.71 -10.48 5.72
CA ILE A 111 -1.18 -11.62 4.95
C ILE A 111 -0.97 -12.83 5.86
N LYS A 112 -0.23 -12.64 6.96
CA LYS A 112 0.06 -13.72 7.89
C LYS A 112 -1.20 -14.29 8.57
N GLN A 113 -2.16 -13.44 8.92
CA GLN A 113 -3.39 -13.85 9.62
C GLN A 113 -4.39 -14.57 8.72
N SER A 114 -4.38 -14.29 7.42
CA SER A 114 -5.21 -14.98 6.43
C SER A 114 -4.59 -16.31 5.97
N GLY A 115 -3.53 -16.79 6.65
CA GLY A 115 -2.87 -18.06 6.33
C GLY A 115 -1.99 -18.01 5.08
N LEU A 116 -1.75 -16.82 4.53
CA LEU A 116 -0.84 -16.61 3.41
C LEU A 116 0.60 -16.39 3.90
N SER A 117 1.55 -16.57 3.00
CA SER A 117 2.98 -16.32 3.26
C SER A 117 3.51 -15.22 2.37
N ILE A 118 4.52 -14.48 2.85
CA ILE A 118 5.20 -13.46 2.06
C ILE A 118 6.40 -14.12 1.37
N THR A 119 6.37 -14.20 0.06
CA THR A 119 7.51 -14.66 -0.75
C THR A 119 8.38 -13.48 -1.16
N ARG A 120 9.68 -13.75 -1.37
CA ARG A 120 10.67 -12.73 -1.73
C ARG A 120 11.65 -13.32 -2.74
N PRO A 121 12.03 -12.58 -3.80
CA PRO A 121 13.18 -12.94 -4.62
C PRO A 121 14.48 -12.85 -3.81
N PRO A 122 15.59 -13.45 -4.30
CA PRO A 122 16.91 -13.24 -3.72
C PRO A 122 17.27 -11.76 -3.61
N ASN A 123 17.92 -11.36 -2.52
CA ASN A 123 18.29 -9.95 -2.28
C ASN A 123 19.20 -9.36 -3.36
N SER A 124 19.95 -10.19 -4.08
CA SER A 124 20.77 -9.77 -5.22
C SER A 124 19.95 -9.30 -6.43
N LEU A 125 18.73 -9.83 -6.59
CA LEU A 125 17.81 -9.47 -7.67
C LEU A 125 16.77 -8.43 -7.22
N ALA A 126 16.40 -8.45 -5.94
CA ALA A 126 15.36 -7.60 -5.38
C ALA A 126 15.86 -6.23 -4.88
N ARG A 127 16.83 -5.64 -5.60
CA ARG A 127 17.39 -4.32 -5.28
C ARG A 127 16.61 -3.18 -5.93
N TYR A 128 16.46 -2.09 -5.19
CA TYR A 128 15.78 -0.89 -5.63
C TYR A 128 16.55 0.36 -5.22
N SER A 129 16.58 1.31 -6.15
CA SER A 129 17.03 2.68 -5.91
C SER A 129 15.83 3.57 -5.55
N MET A 130 15.93 4.34 -4.46
CA MET A 130 14.91 5.30 -4.05
C MET A 130 15.19 6.70 -4.62
N ILE A 131 14.23 7.24 -5.37
CA ILE A 131 14.24 8.65 -5.81
C ILE A 131 14.22 9.54 -4.56
N ARG A 132 15.25 10.38 -4.44
CA ARG A 132 15.43 11.26 -3.27
C ARG A 132 14.28 12.23 -3.16
N HIS A 133 13.65 12.26 -1.99
CA HIS A 133 12.56 13.17 -1.67
C HIS A 133 12.59 13.55 -0.19
N ARG A 134 11.90 14.64 0.17
CA ARG A 134 11.76 15.06 1.57
C ARG A 134 10.82 14.09 2.28
N LYS A 135 11.32 13.41 3.31
CA LYS A 135 10.50 12.53 4.15
C LYS A 135 9.39 13.32 4.85
N ARG A 136 8.16 12.79 4.81
CA ARG A 136 7.02 13.37 5.54
C ARG A 136 7.06 12.95 7.01
N LYS A 137 6.43 13.75 7.88
CA LYS A 137 6.27 13.40 9.29
C LYS A 137 5.44 12.11 9.40
N PRO A 138 5.89 11.09 10.15
CA PRO A 138 5.10 9.89 10.38
C PRO A 138 3.82 10.21 11.16
N LEU A 139 2.80 9.38 10.97
CA LEU A 139 1.64 9.34 11.85
C LEU A 139 2.10 9.13 13.30
N ASN A 140 1.44 9.79 14.26
CA ASN A 140 1.82 9.69 15.66
C ASN A 140 1.99 8.22 16.11
N TRP A 141 3.09 7.94 16.80
CA TRP A 141 3.46 6.57 17.17
C TRP A 141 2.41 5.89 18.07
N LYS A 142 1.69 6.63 18.92
CA LYS A 142 0.63 6.07 19.79
C LYS A 142 -0.57 5.62 18.95
N ILE A 143 -0.93 6.42 17.95
CA ILE A 143 -2.01 6.11 17.00
C ILE A 143 -1.61 4.91 16.14
N ARG A 144 -0.44 4.98 15.49
CA ARG A 144 0.10 3.88 14.68
C ARG A 144 0.20 2.58 15.46
N GLY A 145 0.74 2.62 16.68
CA GLY A 145 0.84 1.45 17.56
C GLY A 145 -0.54 0.87 17.94
N LYS A 146 -1.56 1.71 18.16
CA LYS A 146 -2.93 1.24 18.40
C LYS A 146 -3.53 0.56 17.15
N LEU A 147 -3.36 1.16 15.96
CA LEU A 147 -3.84 0.58 14.71
C LEU A 147 -3.18 -0.79 14.45
N LEU A 148 -1.86 -0.89 14.58
CA LEU A 148 -1.12 -2.14 14.37
C LEU A 148 -1.53 -3.24 15.35
N ARG A 149 -1.63 -2.93 16.65
CA ARG A 149 -2.06 -3.91 17.67
C ARG A 149 -3.46 -4.45 17.42
N THR A 150 -4.33 -3.67 16.79
CA THR A 150 -5.71 -4.05 16.51
C THR A 150 -5.91 -4.66 15.11
N SER A 151 -4.90 -4.58 14.24
CA SER A 151 -4.91 -5.07 12.85
C SER A 151 -5.63 -6.40 12.68
N GLY A 152 -5.25 -7.41 13.48
CA GLY A 152 -5.80 -8.76 13.32
C GLY A 152 -7.27 -8.96 13.66
N ARG A 153 -7.84 -8.12 14.52
CA ARG A 153 -9.29 -8.12 14.74
C ARG A 153 -10.00 -7.20 13.75
N ARG A 154 -9.31 -6.12 13.37
CA ARG A 154 -9.85 -4.98 12.64
C ARG A 154 -9.93 -5.22 11.13
N TYR A 155 -9.07 -6.05 10.54
CA TYR A 155 -9.02 -6.19 9.08
C TYR A 155 -10.35 -6.66 8.47
N ARG A 156 -11.18 -7.39 9.21
CA ARG A 156 -12.54 -7.79 8.77
C ARG A 156 -13.55 -6.64 8.80
N LEU A 157 -13.27 -5.60 9.56
CA LEU A 157 -14.12 -4.43 9.79
C LEU A 157 -13.57 -3.15 9.14
N ASP A 158 -12.38 -3.21 8.55
CA ASP A 158 -11.75 -2.11 7.84
C ASP A 158 -10.94 -2.57 6.64
N GLY A 159 -11.33 -2.10 5.46
CA GLY A 159 -10.63 -2.38 4.21
C GLY A 159 -11.54 -2.17 3.00
N LEU A 160 -11.51 -3.07 2.03
CA LEU A 160 -12.37 -2.98 0.83
C LEU A 160 -13.86 -2.85 1.17
N ASN A 161 -14.33 -3.57 2.19
CA ASN A 161 -15.73 -3.55 2.61
C ASN A 161 -16.20 -2.23 3.24
N THR A 162 -15.28 -1.36 3.69
CA THR A 162 -15.61 -0.05 4.27
C THR A 162 -15.09 1.12 3.47
N LEU A 163 -14.38 0.87 2.36
CA LEU A 163 -13.83 1.90 1.51
C LEU A 163 -14.96 2.78 0.95
N ARG A 164 -14.83 4.09 1.15
CA ARG A 164 -15.65 5.11 0.50
C ARG A 164 -14.75 5.97 -0.36
N TYR A 165 -15.09 6.10 -1.63
CA TYR A 165 -14.37 6.98 -2.54
C TYR A 165 -15.27 7.41 -3.71
N HIS A 166 -14.88 8.50 -4.37
CA HIS A 166 -15.47 8.96 -5.62
C HIS A 166 -14.39 9.06 -6.70
N LEU A 167 -14.64 8.44 -7.86
CA LEU A 167 -13.82 8.64 -9.06
C LEU A 167 -14.18 10.00 -9.66
N ILE A 168 -13.27 10.97 -9.58
CA ILE A 168 -13.47 12.32 -10.13
C ILE A 168 -13.22 12.32 -11.64
N SER A 169 -12.09 11.76 -12.06
CA SER A 169 -11.74 11.73 -13.48
C SER A 169 -10.88 10.53 -13.84
N THR A 170 -10.97 10.15 -15.11
CA THR A 170 -10.10 9.16 -15.76
C THR A 170 -9.50 9.78 -17.00
N HIS A 171 -8.18 9.81 -17.08
CA HIS A 171 -7.45 10.27 -18.26
C HIS A 171 -6.54 9.16 -18.78
N GLN A 172 -6.86 8.64 -19.96
CA GLN A 172 -5.96 7.72 -20.66
C GLN A 172 -4.82 8.52 -21.28
N LYS A 173 -3.59 8.12 -20.97
CA LYS A 173 -2.35 8.67 -21.55
C LYS A 173 -1.63 7.55 -22.31
N PRO A 174 -0.68 7.88 -23.22
CA PRO A 174 0.04 6.85 -23.99
C PRO A 174 0.74 5.78 -23.13
N LEU A 175 1.22 6.13 -21.93
CA LEU A 175 2.01 5.24 -21.08
C LEU A 175 1.28 4.76 -19.81
N PHE A 176 0.20 5.43 -19.41
CA PHE A 176 -0.54 5.12 -18.19
C PHE A 176 -1.97 5.62 -18.25
N THR A 177 -2.83 5.08 -17.38
CA THR A 177 -4.14 5.66 -17.10
C THR A 177 -4.06 6.40 -15.77
N HIS A 178 -4.42 7.67 -15.78
CA HIS A 178 -4.50 8.50 -14.59
C HIS A 178 -5.91 8.46 -14.03
N LEU A 179 -6.04 8.15 -12.75
CA LEU A 179 -7.30 8.13 -12.00
C LEU A 179 -7.20 9.13 -10.86
N MET A 180 -8.06 10.14 -10.86
CA MET A 180 -8.17 11.09 -9.76
C MET A 180 -9.32 10.66 -8.84
N LEU A 181 -9.00 10.38 -7.58
CA LEU A 181 -9.92 9.80 -6.61
C LEU A 181 -10.05 10.69 -5.38
N ASP A 182 -11.28 10.96 -4.95
CA ASP A 182 -11.58 11.49 -3.63
C ASP A 182 -11.81 10.33 -2.66
N VAL A 183 -10.93 10.16 -1.67
CA VAL A 183 -11.07 9.14 -0.60
C VAL A 183 -11.51 9.74 0.73
N GLY A 184 -11.96 10.99 0.71
CA GLY A 184 -12.40 11.75 1.87
C GLY A 184 -11.25 12.37 2.65
N SER A 185 -11.52 12.65 3.92
CA SER A 185 -10.60 13.31 4.86
C SER A 185 -10.41 12.49 6.13
N PRO A 186 -9.30 12.68 6.87
CA PRO A 186 -9.09 12.01 8.14
C PRO A 186 -10.27 12.27 9.10
N PRO A 187 -10.73 11.27 9.86
CA PRO A 187 -11.75 11.47 10.89
C PRO A 187 -11.34 12.55 11.91
N GLU A 188 -12.28 13.38 12.38
CA GLU A 188 -11.97 14.47 13.32
C GLU A 188 -11.26 14.01 14.61
N ASN A 189 -11.68 12.86 15.15
CA ASN A 189 -11.07 12.27 16.33
C ASN A 189 -9.60 11.90 16.09
N LEU A 190 -9.27 11.43 14.89
CA LEU A 190 -7.90 11.13 14.50
C LEU A 190 -7.08 12.42 14.43
N MET A 191 -7.62 13.48 13.82
CA MET A 191 -6.96 14.79 13.77
C MET A 191 -6.72 15.38 15.16
N LYS A 192 -7.69 15.27 16.07
CA LYS A 192 -7.56 15.74 17.46
C LYS A 192 -6.46 14.98 18.21
N LEU A 193 -6.42 13.65 18.07
CA LEU A 193 -5.41 12.80 18.71
C LEU A 193 -4.00 13.08 18.17
N ASP A 194 -3.86 13.33 16.87
CA ASP A 194 -2.55 13.61 16.26
C ASP A 194 -2.01 14.98 16.71
N LYS A 195 -2.87 15.99 16.81
CA LYS A 195 -2.52 17.32 17.34
C LYS A 195 -2.11 17.30 18.82
N GLN A 196 -2.82 16.55 19.66
CA GLN A 196 -2.52 16.43 21.10
C GLN A 196 -1.22 15.67 21.41
N ALA A 197 -0.74 14.89 20.45
CA ALA A 197 0.45 14.07 20.60
C ALA A 197 1.68 14.66 19.90
N THR A 198 1.57 15.91 19.43
CA THR A 198 2.67 16.74 18.89
C THR A 198 3.11 17.73 19.96
#